data_AF-A0A952QH89-F1
#
_entry.id   AF-A0A952QH89-F1
#
_cell.length_a   1.000
_cell.length_b   1.000
_cell.length_c   1.000
_cell.angle_alpha   90.00
_cell.angle_beta   90.00
_cell.angle_gamma   90.00
#
_symmetry.space_group_name_H-M   'P 1'
#
loop_
_entity.id
_entity.type
_entity.pdbx_description
1 polymer ?
#
loop_
_entity_poly.entity_id
_entity_poly.type
_entity_poly.pdbx_seq_one_letter_code
_entity_poly.pdbx_strand_id
1 'polypeptide(L)'
;MSELQKLKGTIDSLAAASKQTGSSLSSFRTKFSSQVSQVQSAIGGSTQRKDQEVTAALQQAAKQVEAAVNALEQAAKVAAAYGKSL
;
A
#
# COMPACT_ATOMS: atom_id res chain seq x y z
N MET A 1 -33.58 -12.64 0.37
CA MET A 1 -32.47 -11.67 0.21
C MET A 1 -32.34 -11.33 -1.26
N SER A 2 -32.40 -10.05 -1.61
CA SER A 2 -32.23 -9.60 -2.99
C SER A 2 -30.76 -9.67 -3.41
N GLU A 3 -30.49 -9.77 -4.71
CA GLU A 3 -29.13 -9.71 -5.26
C GLU A 3 -28.44 -8.38 -4.91
N LEU A 4 -29.20 -7.28 -4.83
CA LEU A 4 -28.72 -5.97 -4.38
C LEU A 4 -28.25 -5.98 -2.92
N GLN A 5 -28.97 -6.64 -2.01
CA GLN A 5 -28.52 -6.78 -0.61
C GLN A 5 -27.24 -7.60 -0.50
N LYS A 6 -27.10 -8.67 -1.31
CA LYS A 6 -25.85 -9.45 -1.36
C LYS A 6 -24.70 -8.60 -1.88
N LEU A 7 -24.91 -7.86 -2.98
CA LEU A 7 -23.91 -6.97 -3.56
C LEU A 7 -23.44 -5.90 -2.55
N LYS A 8 -24.39 -5.25 -1.85
CA LYS A 8 -24.08 -4.27 -0.81
C LYS A 8 -23.16 -4.87 0.26
N GLY A 9 -23.51 -6.05 0.79
CA GLY A 9 -22.69 -6.75 1.78
C GLY A 9 -21.29 -7.10 1.27
N THR A 10 -21.15 -7.53 0.02
CA THR A 10 -19.85 -7.79 -0.61
C THR A 10 -19.01 -6.53 -0.77
N ILE A 11 -19.62 -5.43 -1.24
CA ILE A 11 -18.94 -4.13 -1.44
C ILE A 11 -18.49 -3.53 -0.10
N ASP A 12 -19.33 -3.57 0.93
CA ASP A 12 -18.98 -3.07 2.27
C ASP A 12 -17.83 -3.89 2.88
N SER A 13 -17.87 -5.22 2.70
CA SER A 13 -16.80 -6.11 3.14
C SER A 13 -15.48 -5.83 2.42
N LEU A 14 -15.53 -5.61 1.10
CA LEU A 14 -14.36 -5.25 0.30
C LEU A 14 -13.80 -3.89 0.73
N ALA A 15 -14.65 -2.89 0.97
CA ALA A 15 -14.23 -1.58 1.44
C ALA A 15 -13.50 -1.65 2.80
N ALA A 16 -14.04 -2.45 3.73
CA ALA A 16 -13.42 -2.67 5.03
C ALA A 16 -12.06 -3.37 4.91
N ALA A 17 -11.98 -4.43 4.10
CA ALA A 17 -10.74 -5.16 3.85
C ALA A 17 -9.68 -4.26 3.19
N SER A 18 -10.04 -3.50 2.15
CA SER A 18 -9.13 -2.56 1.48
C SER A 18 -8.59 -1.49 2.45
N LYS A 19 -9.45 -0.95 3.33
CA LYS A 19 -9.02 0.02 4.35
C LYS A 19 -8.07 -0.59 5.38
N GLN A 20 -8.37 -1.80 5.85
CA GLN A 20 -7.52 -2.52 6.79
C GLN A 20 -6.14 -2.80 6.17
N THR A 21 -6.11 -3.37 4.96
CA THR A 21 -4.86 -3.66 4.24
C THR A 21 -4.08 -2.40 3.94
N GLY A 22 -4.74 -1.31 3.51
CA GLY A 22 -4.11 -0.01 3.29
C GLY A 22 -3.44 0.53 4.56
N SER A 23 -4.09 0.37 5.72
CA SER A 23 -3.53 0.77 7.02
C SER A 23 -2.30 -0.06 7.42
N SER A 24 -2.35 -1.38 7.21
CA SER A 24 -1.21 -2.28 7.43
C SER A 24 -0.05 -1.96 6.49
N LEU A 25 -0.33 -1.71 5.22
CA LEU A 25 0.69 -1.33 4.23
C LEU A 25 1.27 0.05 4.53
N SER A 26 0.48 1.02 5.01
CA SER A 26 0.99 2.33 5.42
C SER A 26 1.95 2.22 6.61
N SER A 27 1.60 1.37 7.60
CA SER A 27 2.49 1.08 8.73
C SER A 27 3.77 0.38 8.28
N PHE A 28 3.66 -0.57 7.35
CA PHE A 28 4.81 -1.23 6.73
C PHE A 28 5.67 -0.24 5.94
N ARG A 29 5.08 0.63 5.12
CA ARG A 29 5.76 1.68 4.34
C ARG A 29 6.67 2.53 5.21
N THR A 30 6.17 2.99 6.36
CA THR A 30 6.96 3.80 7.30
C THR A 30 8.18 3.04 7.81
N LYS A 31 8.00 1.78 8.24
CA LYS A 31 9.11 0.92 8.70
C LYS A 31 10.10 0.62 7.58
N PHE A 32 9.58 0.28 6.40
CA PHE A 32 10.36 -0.03 5.22
C PHE A 32 11.21 1.17 4.79
N SER A 33 10.61 2.37 4.67
CA SER A 33 11.34 3.59 4.32
C SER A 33 12.46 3.93 5.31
N SER A 34 12.22 3.72 6.61
CA SER A 34 13.25 3.89 7.63
C SER A 34 14.41 2.91 7.44
N GLN A 35 14.11 1.64 7.17
CA GLN A 35 15.13 0.62 6.92
C GLN A 35 15.90 0.87 5.62
N VAL A 36 15.23 1.29 4.55
CA VAL A 36 15.88 1.69 3.29
C VAL A 36 16.85 2.85 3.53
N SER A 37 16.48 3.82 4.35
CA SER A 37 17.37 4.94 4.71
C SER A 37 18.58 4.47 5.52
N GLN A 38 18.40 3.50 6.43
CA GLN A 38 19.52 2.90 7.17
C GLN A 38 20.48 2.14 6.24
N VAL A 39 19.94 1.38 5.28
CA VAL A 39 20.75 0.68 4.26
C VAL A 39 21.53 1.68 3.40
N GLN A 40 20.89 2.76 2.94
CA GLN A 40 21.56 3.82 2.17
C GLN A 40 22.70 4.48 2.95
N SER A 41 22.47 4.78 4.23
CA SER A 41 23.50 5.34 5.11
C SER A 41 24.65 4.35 5.37
N ALA A 42 24.35 3.06 5.56
CA ALA A 42 25.36 2.02 5.78
C ALA A 42 26.21 1.76 4.54
N ILE A 43 25.61 1.85 3.35
CA ILE A 43 26.30 1.79 2.06
C ILE A 43 27.22 3.02 1.85
N GLY A 44 26.97 4.14 2.55
CA GLY A 44 27.95 5.21 2.70
C GLY A 44 28.49 5.78 1.39
N GLY A 45 27.62 6.06 0.41
CA GLY A 45 28.03 6.62 -0.88
C GLY A 45 28.89 5.68 -1.75
N SER A 46 28.87 4.37 -1.46
CA SER A 46 29.62 3.37 -2.22
C SER A 46 29.42 3.50 -3.72
N THR A 47 30.53 3.45 -4.46
CA THR A 47 30.56 3.44 -5.91
C THR A 47 30.43 2.02 -6.49
N GLN A 48 30.26 0.99 -5.65
CA GLN A 48 30.04 -0.36 -6.14
C GLN A 48 28.68 -0.47 -6.82
N ARG A 49 28.70 -1.02 -8.03
CA ARG A 49 27.50 -1.26 -8.84
C ARG A 49 26.43 -2.08 -8.09
N LYS A 50 26.85 -3.03 -7.26
CA LYS A 50 25.94 -3.88 -6.47
C LYS A 50 25.18 -3.10 -5.40
N ASP A 51 25.82 -2.14 -4.74
CA ASP A 51 25.18 -1.30 -3.75
C ASP A 51 24.15 -0.35 -4.38
N GLN A 52 24.47 0.16 -5.58
CA GLN A 52 23.54 0.96 -6.38
C GLN A 52 22.33 0.13 -6.84
N GLU A 53 22.55 -1.10 -7.30
CA GLU A 53 21.47 -2.04 -7.67
C GLU A 53 20.54 -2.33 -6.49
N VAL A 54 21.09 -2.60 -5.31
CA VAL A 54 20.30 -2.85 -4.08
C VAL A 54 19.50 -1.61 -3.69
N THR A 55 20.15 -0.44 -3.63
CA THR A 55 19.51 0.81 -3.26
C THR A 55 18.38 1.17 -4.23
N ALA A 56 18.60 1.00 -5.53
CA ALA A 56 17.59 1.26 -6.55
C ALA A 56 16.38 0.32 -6.41
N ALA A 57 16.61 -0.98 -6.21
CA ALA A 57 15.54 -1.95 -6.01
C ALA A 57 14.70 -1.64 -4.76
N LEU A 58 15.36 -1.27 -3.65
CA LEU A 58 14.70 -0.89 -2.41
C LEU A 58 13.88 0.39 -2.55
N GLN A 59 14.41 1.43 -3.21
CA GLN A 59 13.67 2.66 -3.49
C GLN A 59 12.46 2.41 -4.40
N GLN A 60 12.61 1.56 -5.41
CA GLN A 60 11.50 1.19 -6.29
C GLN A 60 10.41 0.45 -5.53
N ALA A 61 10.77 -0.49 -4.64
CA ALA A 61 9.82 -1.17 -3.77
C ALA A 61 9.08 -0.19 -2.85
N ALA A 62 9.78 0.79 -2.25
CA ALA A 62 9.17 1.80 -1.38
C ALA A 62 8.07 2.58 -2.11
N LYS A 63 8.36 3.05 -3.35
CA LYS A 63 7.40 3.76 -4.19
C LYS A 63 6.18 2.90 -4.53
N GLN A 64 6.38 1.61 -4.83
CA GLN A 64 5.28 0.71 -5.15
C GLN A 64 4.38 0.44 -3.94
N VAL A 65 4.96 0.29 -2.74
CA VAL A 65 4.18 0.15 -1.50
C VAL A 65 3.34 1.40 -1.26
N GLU A 66 3.90 2.59 -1.45
CA GLU A 66 3.15 3.85 -1.34
C GLU A 66 2.00 3.92 -2.35
N ALA A 67 2.26 3.59 -3.61
CA ALA A 67 1.23 3.54 -4.64
C ALA A 67 0.11 2.54 -4.29
N ALA A 68 0.47 1.38 -3.74
CA ALA A 68 -0.50 0.37 -3.30
C ALA A 68 -1.37 0.86 -2.13
N VAL A 69 -0.79 1.58 -1.16
CA VAL A 69 -1.55 2.22 -0.07
C VAL A 69 -2.60 3.17 -0.66
N ASN A 70 -2.16 4.10 -1.50
CA ASN A 70 -3.05 5.10 -2.11
C ASN A 70 -4.16 4.45 -2.94
N ALA A 71 -3.82 3.41 -3.71
CA ALA A 71 -4.78 2.67 -4.52
C ALA A 71 -5.84 1.97 -3.66
N LEU A 72 -5.45 1.35 -2.55
CA LEU A 72 -6.37 0.68 -1.62
C LEU A 72 -7.26 1.67 -0.87
N GLU A 73 -6.73 2.82 -0.47
CA GLU A 73 -7.53 3.88 0.15
C GLU A 73 -8.58 4.43 -0.81
N GLN A 74 -8.21 4.66 -2.07
CA GLN A 74 -9.14 5.10 -3.09
C GLN A 74 -10.20 4.04 -3.40
N ALA A 75 -9.81 2.77 -3.53
CA ALA A 75 -10.74 1.66 -3.74
C ALA A 75 -11.74 1.54 -2.59
N ALA A 76 -11.26 1.61 -1.34
CA ALA A 76 -12.12 1.59 -0.16
C ALA A 76 -13.12 2.75 -0.15
N LYS A 77 -12.68 3.96 -0.52
CA LYS A 77 -13.53 5.14 -0.60
C LYS A 77 -14.63 4.99 -1.65
N VAL A 78 -14.29 4.53 -2.85
CA VAL A 78 -15.25 4.32 -3.94
C VAL A 78 -16.24 3.20 -3.59
N ALA A 79 -15.74 2.08 -3.07
CA ALA A 79 -16.58 0.96 -2.64
C ALA A 79 -17.56 1.39 -1.54
N ALA A 80 -17.09 2.10 -0.50
CA ALA A 80 -17.96 2.60 0.57
C ALA A 80 -18.99 3.63 0.07
N ALA A 81 -18.63 4.48 -0.88
CA ALA A 81 -19.56 5.45 -1.47
C ALA A 81 -20.66 4.73 -2.28
N TYR A 82 -20.28 3.74 -3.08
CA TYR A 82 -21.23 2.93 -3.85
C TYR A 82 -22.15 2.13 -2.92
N GLY A 83 -21.59 1.49 -1.89
CA GLY A 83 -22.34 0.79 -0.85
C GLY A 83 -23.40 1.68 -0.19
N LYS A 84 -23.11 2.96 0.06
CA LYS A 84 -24.09 3.93 0.61
C LYS A 84 -25.19 4.34 -0.37
N SER A 85 -24.95 4.25 -1.68
CA SER A 85 -25.93 4.59 -2.71
C SER A 85 -26.90 3.46 -3.08
N LEU A 86 -26.61 2.23 -2.63
CA LEU A 86 -27.44 1.03 -2.75
C LEU A 86 -28.41 0.88 -1.57
#